data_AF-A0A3M1RLU5-F1
#
_entry.id   AF-A0A3M1RLU5-F1
#
_cell.length_a   1.000
_cell.length_b   1.000
_cell.length_c   1.000
_cell.angle_alpha   90.00
_cell.angle_beta   90.00
_cell.angle_gamma   90.00
#
_symmetry.space_group_name_H-M   'P 1'
#
loop_
_entity.id
_entity.type
_entity.pdbx_description
1 polymer ?
#
loop_
_entity_poly.entity_id
_entity_poly.type
_entity_poly.pdbx_seq_one_letter_code
_entity_poly.pdbx_strand_id
1 'polypeptide(L)'
;MQEERKPFKKFCYWMDKVATDNLKKELLSERKKFSLAVKLPCESLKAQIGIVSPEIWNLNCRYDAAPWYYASNYNGKYLVVSDERLPSKYEEMLEVIVNESDFSPDSYPSREEIETLAESSKYKSQVPEGWLAFPPESKSRLADAFKNSVGIDDSIDEIFRFWDAVHSNFIEGKFAVEKNGETIPYTITDTNHTSSCCVELFNIVGREFKVKYVKPCLGAKIMKALEADRYYEVKSVK
;
A
#
# COMPACT_ATOMS: atom_id res chain seq x y z
N MET A 1 -21.76 -14.13 -23.91
CA MET A 1 -21.84 -12.92 -23.07
C MET A 1 -20.63 -12.93 -22.15
N GLN A 2 -19.64 -12.08 -22.41
CA GLN A 2 -18.60 -11.81 -21.42
C GLN A 2 -19.25 -10.90 -20.37
N GLU A 3 -19.27 -11.30 -19.10
CA GLU A 3 -19.67 -10.42 -18.02
C GLU A 3 -18.75 -9.20 -18.03
N GLU A 4 -19.32 -8.00 -18.14
CA GLU A 4 -18.57 -6.76 -17.96
C GLU A 4 -17.96 -6.76 -16.57
N ARG A 5 -16.62 -6.82 -16.50
CA ARG A 5 -15.89 -6.77 -15.24
C ARG A 5 -16.17 -5.41 -14.60
N LYS A 6 -16.80 -5.41 -13.43
CA LYS A 6 -16.99 -4.20 -12.62
C LYS A 6 -15.61 -3.53 -12.40
N PRO A 7 -15.45 -2.23 -12.68
CA PRO A 7 -14.18 -1.52 -12.47
C PRO A 7 -13.72 -1.65 -11.02
N PHE A 8 -12.42 -1.86 -10.81
CA PHE A 8 -11.89 -1.98 -9.45
C PHE A 8 -12.03 -0.64 -8.72
N LYS A 9 -12.73 -0.66 -7.58
CA LYS A 9 -12.93 0.50 -6.71
C LYS A 9 -13.04 0.05 -5.26
N LYS A 10 -12.28 0.68 -4.37
CA LYS A 10 -12.28 0.40 -2.93
C LYS A 10 -12.39 1.69 -2.13
N PHE A 11 -13.14 1.63 -1.04
CA PHE A 11 -13.28 2.67 -0.03
C PHE A 11 -12.56 2.18 1.23
N CYS A 12 -11.56 2.93 1.69
CA CYS A 12 -10.71 2.54 2.81
C CYS A 12 -10.97 3.44 4.00
N TYR A 13 -11.28 2.82 5.14
CA TYR A 13 -11.66 3.48 6.38
C TYR A 13 -10.69 3.08 7.49
N TRP A 14 -10.30 4.05 8.31
CA TRP A 14 -9.52 3.79 9.52
C TRP A 14 -10.41 3.94 10.75
N MET A 15 -10.72 2.80 11.38
CA MET A 15 -11.69 2.69 12.45
C MET A 15 -11.04 2.28 13.77
N ASP A 16 -11.54 2.78 14.89
CA ASP A 16 -11.18 2.19 16.18
C ASP A 16 -11.87 0.82 16.38
N LYS A 17 -11.53 0.14 17.47
CA LYS A 17 -12.09 -1.19 17.78
C LYS A 17 -13.61 -1.15 17.96
N VAL A 18 -14.15 -0.11 18.61
CA VAL A 18 -15.58 0.02 18.92
C VAL A 18 -16.38 0.18 17.63
N ALA A 19 -15.96 1.09 16.75
CA ALA A 19 -16.55 1.31 15.44
C ALA A 19 -16.50 0.04 14.58
N THR A 20 -15.35 -0.66 14.58
CA THR A 20 -15.18 -1.91 13.83
C THR A 20 -16.08 -3.03 14.35
N ASP A 21 -16.20 -3.19 15.66
CA ASP A 21 -17.07 -4.21 16.26
C ASP A 21 -18.55 -3.91 16.00
N ASN A 22 -18.95 -2.64 16.00
CA ASN A 22 -20.29 -2.21 15.60
C ASN A 22 -20.56 -2.53 14.13
N LEU A 23 -19.63 -2.18 13.23
CA LEU A 23 -19.74 -2.52 11.82
C LEU A 23 -19.89 -4.04 11.61
N LYS A 24 -19.08 -4.86 12.28
CA LYS A 24 -19.20 -6.32 12.18
C LYS A 24 -20.58 -6.82 12.60
N LYS A 25 -21.14 -6.30 13.70
CA LYS A 25 -22.49 -6.67 14.16
C LYS A 25 -23.57 -6.31 13.14
N GLU A 26 -23.45 -5.12 12.53
CA GLU A 26 -24.38 -4.64 11.50
C GLU A 26 -24.30 -5.47 10.21
N LEU A 27 -23.08 -5.80 9.76
CA LEU A 27 -22.90 -6.68 8.61
C LEU A 27 -23.51 -8.06 8.87
N LEU A 28 -23.33 -8.60 10.08
CA LEU A 28 -23.95 -9.87 10.47
C LEU A 28 -25.47 -9.81 10.53
N SER A 29 -26.06 -8.73 11.09
CA SER A 29 -27.52 -8.58 11.15
C SER A 29 -28.15 -8.41 9.76
N GLU A 30 -27.43 -7.75 8.84
CA GLU A 30 -27.80 -7.60 7.43
C GLU A 30 -27.44 -8.82 6.56
N ARG A 31 -26.83 -9.87 7.15
CA ARG A 31 -26.33 -11.06 6.44
C ARG A 31 -25.33 -10.75 5.32
N LYS A 32 -24.62 -9.62 5.42
CA LYS A 32 -23.53 -9.24 4.51
C LYS A 32 -22.26 -9.98 4.89
N LYS A 33 -21.57 -10.51 3.87
CA LYS A 33 -20.30 -11.20 4.05
C LYS A 33 -19.17 -10.17 4.20
N PHE A 34 -18.25 -10.44 5.10
CA PHE A 34 -16.97 -9.75 5.19
C PHE A 34 -15.85 -10.78 5.42
N SER A 35 -14.61 -10.38 5.20
CA SER A 35 -13.44 -11.21 5.41
C SER A 35 -12.45 -10.51 6.33
N LEU A 36 -11.83 -11.28 7.21
CA LEU A 36 -10.72 -10.80 8.01
C LEU A 36 -9.43 -11.12 7.26
N ALA A 37 -8.52 -10.15 7.16
CA ALA A 37 -7.15 -10.43 6.74
C ALA A 37 -6.48 -11.32 7.78
N VAL A 38 -5.70 -12.29 7.32
CA VAL A 38 -5.09 -13.33 8.15
C VAL A 38 -3.58 -13.19 8.19
N LYS A 39 -2.95 -12.79 7.09
CA LYS A 39 -1.47 -12.73 7.00
C LYS A 39 -0.93 -11.40 6.53
N LEU A 40 -1.66 -10.72 5.66
CA LEU A 40 -1.20 -9.53 4.94
C LEU A 40 -2.31 -8.48 4.88
N PRO A 41 -2.01 -7.20 5.12
CA PRO A 41 -3.01 -6.13 4.99
C PRO A 41 -3.69 -6.08 3.61
N CYS A 42 -2.94 -6.34 2.53
CA CYS A 42 -3.47 -6.33 1.16
C CYS A 42 -4.53 -7.41 0.88
N GLU A 43 -4.68 -8.43 1.72
CA GLU A 43 -5.76 -9.42 1.58
C GLU A 43 -7.15 -8.76 1.65
N SER A 44 -7.27 -7.64 2.37
CA SER A 44 -8.52 -6.90 2.48
C SER A 44 -9.06 -6.38 1.14
N LEU A 45 -8.18 -6.13 0.16
CA LEU A 45 -8.55 -5.66 -1.18
C LEU A 45 -9.27 -6.73 -2.01
N LYS A 46 -9.21 -8.01 -1.61
CA LYS A 46 -9.84 -9.12 -2.35
C LYS A 46 -11.31 -9.29 -2.01
N ALA A 47 -11.72 -8.87 -0.83
CA ALA A 47 -13.07 -9.05 -0.33
C ALA A 47 -13.96 -7.88 -0.72
N GLN A 48 -15.27 -8.13 -0.76
CA GLN A 48 -16.26 -7.05 -0.87
C GLN A 48 -16.18 -6.11 0.33
N ILE A 49 -15.98 -6.69 1.52
CA ILE A 49 -15.63 -5.97 2.75
C ILE A 49 -14.50 -6.75 3.43
N GLY A 50 -13.30 -6.17 3.43
CA GLY A 50 -12.12 -6.69 4.10
C GLY A 50 -11.82 -5.90 5.38
N ILE A 51 -11.46 -6.58 6.45
CA ILE A 51 -11.08 -5.96 7.73
C ILE A 51 -9.68 -6.44 8.11
N VAL A 52 -8.78 -5.51 8.38
CA VAL A 52 -7.42 -5.75 8.85
C VAL A 52 -7.33 -5.27 10.29
N SER A 53 -6.95 -6.17 11.19
CA SER A 53 -6.67 -5.82 12.57
C SER A 53 -5.22 -5.35 12.75
N PRO A 54 -4.92 -4.53 13.78
CA PRO A 54 -3.58 -3.98 14.01
C PRO A 54 -2.44 -5.00 14.00
N GLU A 55 -2.68 -6.22 14.51
CA GLU A 55 -1.69 -7.28 14.62
C GLU A 55 -1.26 -7.86 13.26
N ILE A 56 -2.10 -7.75 12.22
CA ILE A 56 -1.81 -8.31 10.89
C ILE A 56 -0.61 -7.61 10.24
N TRP A 57 -0.41 -6.32 10.52
CA TRP A 57 0.73 -5.56 10.01
C TRP A 57 2.07 -6.18 10.42
N ASN A 58 2.14 -6.75 11.62
CA ASN A 58 3.37 -7.32 12.20
C ASN A 58 3.56 -8.83 11.94
N LEU A 59 2.82 -9.38 10.96
CA LEU A 59 3.00 -10.74 10.49
C LEU A 59 3.99 -10.77 9.33
N ASN A 60 3.52 -10.94 8.10
CA ASN A 60 4.39 -11.14 6.95
C ASN A 60 5.07 -9.84 6.47
N CYS A 61 4.53 -8.67 6.82
CA CYS A 61 5.11 -7.36 6.50
C CYS A 61 5.78 -6.68 7.72
N ARG A 62 6.29 -7.48 8.66
CA ARG A 62 6.86 -7.02 9.94
C ARG A 62 7.99 -6.00 9.79
N TYR A 63 8.84 -6.15 8.79
CA TYR A 63 10.07 -5.37 8.64
C TYR A 63 9.97 -4.32 7.54
N ASP A 64 8.86 -4.27 6.81
CA ASP A 64 8.64 -3.34 5.70
C ASP A 64 7.36 -2.51 5.94
N ALA A 65 6.16 -3.07 5.97
CA ALA A 65 4.95 -2.24 6.15
C ALA A 65 4.66 -1.87 7.63
N ALA A 66 4.92 -2.78 8.58
CA ALA A 66 4.56 -2.59 9.99
C ALA A 66 5.23 -1.36 10.65
N PRO A 67 6.53 -1.08 10.43
CA PRO A 67 7.20 0.09 11.00
C PRO A 67 6.47 1.40 10.65
N TRP A 68 6.09 1.57 9.38
CA TRP A 68 5.32 2.73 8.93
C TRP A 68 3.93 2.80 9.55
N TYR A 69 3.23 1.67 9.62
CA TYR A 69 1.92 1.61 10.28
C TYR A 69 1.99 2.03 11.76
N TYR A 70 2.95 1.50 12.52
CA TYR A 70 3.10 1.79 13.95
C TYR A 70 3.57 3.23 14.23
N ALA A 71 4.34 3.83 13.34
CA ALA A 71 4.73 5.24 13.44
C ALA A 71 3.61 6.21 13.02
N SER A 72 2.57 5.74 12.34
CA SER A 72 1.48 6.59 11.83
C SER A 72 0.42 6.94 12.88
N ASN A 73 -0.42 7.91 12.56
CA ASN A 73 -1.64 8.24 13.32
C ASN A 73 -2.74 7.16 13.25
N TYR A 74 -2.52 6.08 12.50
CA TYR A 74 -3.42 4.93 12.42
C TYR A 74 -2.98 3.78 13.31
N ASN A 75 -1.87 3.92 14.06
CA ASN A 75 -1.44 2.91 15.02
C ASN A 75 -2.59 2.53 15.98
N GLY A 76 -2.85 1.22 16.10
CA GLY A 76 -3.93 0.64 16.90
C GLY A 76 -5.30 0.66 16.24
N LYS A 77 -5.46 1.27 15.05
CA LYS A 77 -6.71 1.29 14.29
C LYS A 77 -6.83 0.08 13.37
N TYR A 78 -8.07 -0.27 13.08
CA TYR A 78 -8.43 -1.27 12.09
C TYR A 78 -8.58 -0.59 10.73
N LEU A 79 -8.07 -1.23 9.70
CA LEU A 79 -8.37 -0.85 8.32
C LEU A 79 -9.61 -1.63 7.87
N VAL A 80 -10.61 -0.93 7.37
CA VAL A 80 -11.76 -1.52 6.69
C VAL A 80 -11.72 -1.10 5.23
N VAL A 81 -11.79 -2.06 4.33
CA VAL A 81 -11.80 -1.86 2.88
C VAL A 81 -13.12 -2.39 2.32
N SER A 82 -13.84 -1.59 1.54
CA SER A 82 -15.15 -1.95 1.01
C SER A 82 -15.27 -1.62 -0.48
N ASP A 83 -15.98 -2.44 -1.26
CA ASP A 83 -16.34 -2.14 -2.66
C ASP A 83 -17.37 -1.01 -2.79
N GLU A 84 -18.07 -0.73 -1.70
CA GLU A 84 -19.16 0.24 -1.64
C GLU A 84 -18.95 1.17 -0.44
N ARG A 85 -19.51 2.38 -0.53
CA ARG A 85 -19.51 3.30 0.62
C ARG A 85 -20.27 2.65 1.78
N LEU A 86 -19.64 2.64 2.95
CA LEU A 86 -20.29 2.27 4.20
C LEU A 86 -21.37 3.31 4.57
N PRO A 87 -22.32 2.97 5.47
CA PRO A 87 -23.32 3.91 5.94
C PRO A 87 -22.73 5.24 6.43
N SER A 88 -23.46 6.34 6.26
CA SER A 88 -22.99 7.72 6.48
C SER A 88 -22.37 7.99 7.86
N LYS A 89 -22.77 7.26 8.89
CA LYS A 89 -22.16 7.34 10.24
C LYS A 89 -20.68 6.96 10.29
N TYR A 90 -20.16 6.28 9.26
CA TYR A 90 -18.73 5.93 9.13
C TYR A 90 -17.97 6.86 8.18
N GLU A 91 -18.62 7.89 7.61
CA GLU A 91 -18.02 8.75 6.58
C GLU A 91 -16.80 9.51 7.11
N GLU A 92 -16.80 9.96 8.37
CA GLU A 92 -15.64 10.63 8.99
C GLU A 92 -14.40 9.72 9.09
N MET A 93 -14.60 8.40 9.04
CA MET A 93 -13.53 7.40 9.09
C MET A 93 -13.00 7.07 7.69
N LEU A 94 -13.69 7.47 6.61
CA LEU A 94 -13.23 7.27 5.23
C LEU A 94 -11.97 8.10 5.01
N GLU A 95 -10.91 7.44 4.54
CA GLU A 95 -9.61 8.08 4.35
C GLU A 95 -9.26 8.23 2.88
N VAL A 96 -9.38 7.13 2.12
CA VAL A 96 -9.04 7.10 0.70
C VAL A 96 -10.04 6.30 -0.11
N ILE A 97 -10.13 6.65 -1.37
CA ILE A 97 -10.78 5.87 -2.42
C ILE A 97 -9.68 5.41 -3.37
N VAL A 98 -9.60 4.09 -3.59
CA VAL A 98 -8.65 3.49 -4.52
C VAL A 98 -9.42 3.06 -5.77
N ASN A 99 -9.02 3.55 -6.93
CA ASN A 99 -9.60 3.18 -8.23
C ASN A 99 -8.53 2.54 -9.10
N GLU A 100 -8.95 1.70 -10.04
CA GLU A 100 -8.11 1.36 -11.19
C GLU A 100 -7.75 2.62 -11.99
N SER A 101 -6.53 2.66 -12.54
CA SER A 101 -6.10 3.76 -13.38
C SER A 101 -5.43 3.25 -14.66
N ASP A 102 -5.66 3.98 -15.74
CA ASP A 102 -4.97 3.89 -17.03
C ASP A 102 -3.69 4.74 -17.07
N PHE A 103 -3.32 5.36 -15.94
CA PHE A 103 -2.08 6.13 -15.82
C PHE A 103 -0.87 5.29 -16.22
N SER A 104 0.00 5.89 -17.01
CA SER A 104 1.33 5.40 -17.32
C SER A 104 2.30 6.58 -17.31
N PRO A 105 3.45 6.48 -16.62
CA PRO A 105 4.44 7.54 -16.65
C PRO A 105 5.19 7.51 -18.00
N ASP A 106 5.62 8.69 -18.46
CA ASP A 106 6.44 8.80 -19.68
C ASP A 106 7.80 8.11 -19.53
N SER A 107 8.35 8.11 -18.31
CA SER A 107 9.62 7.46 -17.99
C SER A 107 9.72 7.06 -16.51
N TYR A 108 10.56 6.06 -16.26
CA TYR A 108 11.05 5.72 -14.92
C TYR A 108 12.37 6.46 -14.63
N PRO A 109 12.70 6.70 -13.35
CA PRO A 109 13.99 7.23 -12.96
C PRO A 109 15.14 6.34 -13.43
N SER A 110 16.28 6.96 -13.71
CA SER A 110 17.56 6.30 -13.84
C SER A 110 18.05 5.72 -12.51
N ARG A 111 19.07 4.85 -12.57
CA ARG A 111 19.68 4.26 -11.37
C ARG A 111 20.29 5.31 -10.42
N GLU A 112 20.85 6.39 -10.97
CA GLU A 112 21.40 7.50 -10.18
C GLU A 112 20.29 8.28 -9.46
N GLU A 113 19.14 8.45 -10.11
CA GLU A 113 17.98 9.10 -9.50
C GLU A 113 17.34 8.24 -8.41
N ILE A 114 17.30 6.92 -8.58
CA ILE A 114 16.90 5.97 -7.53
C ILE A 114 17.82 6.09 -6.32
N GLU A 115 19.14 6.08 -6.52
CA GLU A 115 20.12 6.24 -5.44
C GLU A 115 19.93 7.59 -4.72
N THR A 116 19.72 8.67 -5.49
CA THR A 116 19.48 10.01 -4.92
C THR A 116 18.25 10.05 -4.03
N LEU A 117 17.16 9.37 -4.42
CA LEU A 117 15.94 9.28 -3.62
C LEU A 117 16.14 8.43 -2.36
N ALA A 118 16.75 7.25 -2.51
CA ALA A 118 17.03 6.36 -1.38
C ALA A 118 17.89 7.06 -0.31
N GLU A 119 18.80 7.93 -0.74
CA GLU A 119 19.70 8.68 0.14
C GLU A 119 19.14 10.03 0.65
N SER A 120 17.90 10.38 0.30
CA SER A 120 17.30 11.67 0.66
C SER A 120 17.28 11.91 2.16
N SER A 121 17.70 13.12 2.58
CA SER A 121 17.65 13.54 3.98
C SER A 121 16.23 13.68 4.51
N LYS A 122 15.30 14.18 3.68
CA LYS A 122 13.88 14.31 4.05
C LYS A 122 13.26 12.94 4.27
N TYR A 123 13.56 11.98 3.40
CA TYR A 123 13.16 10.59 3.58
C TYR A 123 13.74 10.00 4.87
N LYS A 124 15.07 10.03 5.03
CA LYS A 124 15.77 9.46 6.17
C LYS A 124 15.30 9.99 7.52
N SER A 125 14.87 11.26 7.59
CA SER A 125 14.29 11.84 8.81
C SER A 125 12.91 11.30 9.20
N GLN A 126 12.22 10.65 8.27
CA GLN A 126 10.86 10.12 8.44
C GLN A 126 10.82 8.59 8.46
N VAL A 127 11.92 7.92 8.09
CA VAL A 127 12.03 6.47 8.17
C VAL A 127 11.80 6.02 9.61
N PRO A 128 10.79 5.16 9.86
CA PRO A 128 10.49 4.69 11.20
C PRO A 128 11.51 3.63 11.64
N GLU A 129 11.71 3.54 12.96
CA GLU A 129 12.48 2.46 13.56
C GLU A 129 11.90 1.09 13.15
N GLY A 130 12.79 0.18 12.72
CA GLY A 130 12.41 -1.16 12.27
C GLY A 130 12.21 -1.30 10.77
N TRP A 131 12.16 -0.21 10.01
CA TRP A 131 12.18 -0.26 8.54
C TRP A 131 13.44 -0.97 8.03
N LEU A 132 13.26 -1.96 7.16
CA LEU A 132 14.30 -2.83 6.60
C LEU A 132 15.16 -3.57 7.65
N ALA A 133 14.71 -3.64 8.90
CA ALA A 133 15.41 -4.33 10.00
C ALA A 133 15.24 -5.86 9.92
N PHE A 134 15.28 -6.42 8.70
CA PHE A 134 15.24 -7.86 8.46
C PHE A 134 16.46 -8.52 9.12
N PRO A 135 16.27 -9.61 9.89
CA PRO A 135 17.37 -10.42 10.39
C PRO A 135 18.25 -10.94 9.24
N PRO A 136 19.57 -11.14 9.43
CA PRO A 136 20.48 -11.58 8.37
C PRO A 136 20.01 -12.84 7.62
N GLU A 137 19.51 -13.84 8.34
CA GLU A 137 18.97 -15.07 7.78
C GLU A 137 17.67 -14.86 7.00
N SER A 138 16.92 -13.80 7.31
CA SER A 138 15.72 -13.41 6.57
C SER A 138 16.10 -12.64 5.30
N LYS A 139 17.12 -11.77 5.34
CA LYS A 139 17.66 -11.08 4.16
C LYS A 139 18.16 -12.07 3.11
N SER A 140 18.94 -13.08 3.52
CA SER A 140 19.41 -14.13 2.60
C SER A 140 18.25 -14.91 1.97
N ARG A 141 17.27 -15.33 2.78
CA ARG A 141 16.08 -16.03 2.26
C ARG A 141 15.26 -15.17 1.31
N LEU A 142 15.19 -13.86 1.57
CA LEU A 142 14.48 -12.91 0.72
C LEU A 142 15.19 -12.76 -0.63
N ALA A 143 16.52 -12.60 -0.64
CA ALA A 143 17.32 -12.57 -1.87
C ALA A 143 17.12 -13.84 -2.71
N ASP A 144 17.20 -15.02 -2.08
CA ASP A 144 16.95 -16.29 -2.74
C ASP A 144 15.52 -16.38 -3.29
N ALA A 145 14.53 -15.89 -2.54
CA ALA A 145 13.14 -15.88 -2.98
C ALA A 145 12.94 -14.96 -4.20
N PHE A 146 13.56 -13.77 -4.24
CA PHE A 146 13.51 -12.87 -5.39
C PHE A 146 14.09 -13.52 -6.65
N LYS A 147 15.28 -14.11 -6.53
CA LYS A 147 15.93 -14.82 -7.63
C LYS A 147 15.11 -15.99 -8.13
N ASN A 148 14.66 -16.86 -7.24
CA ASN A 148 13.99 -18.10 -7.61
C ASN A 148 12.52 -17.89 -8.05
N SER A 149 11.83 -16.87 -7.53
CA SER A 149 10.39 -16.70 -7.75
C SER A 149 10.05 -15.72 -8.86
N VAL A 150 10.88 -14.68 -9.06
CA VAL A 150 10.61 -13.61 -10.03
C VAL A 150 11.80 -13.28 -10.93
N GLY A 151 12.92 -13.99 -10.81
CA GLY A 151 14.07 -13.87 -11.70
C GLY A 151 14.90 -12.60 -11.50
N ILE A 152 14.80 -11.95 -10.34
CA ILE A 152 15.62 -10.79 -9.99
C ILE A 152 16.95 -11.30 -9.40
N ASP A 153 18.07 -10.97 -10.05
CA ASP A 153 19.42 -11.33 -9.59
C ASP A 153 20.13 -10.18 -8.86
N ASP A 154 19.40 -9.11 -8.54
CA ASP A 154 19.91 -7.99 -7.78
C ASP A 154 20.28 -8.40 -6.35
N SER A 155 21.28 -7.72 -5.80
CA SER A 155 21.61 -7.88 -4.37
C SER A 155 20.46 -7.40 -3.49
N ILE A 156 20.34 -7.94 -2.27
CA ILE A 156 19.29 -7.49 -1.35
C ILE A 156 19.39 -5.99 -1.03
N ASP A 157 20.60 -5.44 -1.01
CA ASP A 157 20.84 -4.01 -0.77
C ASP A 157 20.42 -3.16 -1.97
N GLU A 158 20.46 -3.70 -3.18
CA GLU A 158 19.93 -3.04 -4.38
C GLU A 158 18.40 -3.06 -4.38
N ILE A 159 17.78 -4.19 -4.02
CA ILE A 159 16.34 -4.30 -3.83
C ILE A 159 15.85 -3.29 -2.77
N PHE A 160 16.54 -3.23 -1.63
CA PHE A 160 16.21 -2.29 -0.55
C PHE A 160 16.34 -0.83 -0.97
N ARG A 161 17.35 -0.49 -1.79
CA ARG A 161 17.47 0.86 -2.37
C ARG A 161 16.26 1.24 -3.23
N PHE A 162 15.74 0.31 -4.03
CA PHE A 162 14.49 0.58 -4.75
C PHE A 162 13.31 0.82 -3.81
N TRP A 163 13.20 0.05 -2.73
CA TRP A 163 12.12 0.23 -1.75
C TRP A 163 12.22 1.60 -1.08
N ASP A 164 13.42 1.99 -0.65
CA ASP A 164 13.68 3.32 -0.08
C ASP A 164 13.32 4.44 -1.07
N ALA A 165 13.74 4.32 -2.33
CA ALA A 165 13.46 5.31 -3.36
C ALA A 165 11.96 5.46 -3.65
N VAL A 166 11.20 4.35 -3.66
CA VAL A 166 9.74 4.39 -3.85
C VAL A 166 9.08 5.16 -2.71
N HIS A 167 9.39 4.83 -1.45
CA HIS A 167 8.80 5.50 -0.29
C HIS A 167 9.24 6.96 -0.18
N SER A 168 10.51 7.26 -0.47
CA SER A 168 11.03 8.64 -0.60
C SER A 168 10.22 9.44 -1.61
N ASN A 169 9.92 8.87 -2.79
CA ASN A 169 9.16 9.59 -3.80
C ASN A 169 7.73 9.92 -3.34
N PHE A 170 7.10 9.05 -2.56
CA PHE A 170 5.79 9.36 -1.97
C PHE A 170 5.84 10.34 -0.80
N ILE A 171 7.02 10.71 -0.31
CA ILE A 171 7.24 11.77 0.68
C ILE A 171 7.65 13.10 0.01
N GLU A 172 8.27 13.03 -1.15
CA GLU A 172 8.91 14.18 -1.80
C GLU A 172 8.21 14.66 -3.06
N GLY A 173 7.57 13.76 -3.80
CA GLY A 173 6.92 14.06 -5.07
C GLY A 173 7.87 14.46 -6.19
N LYS A 174 9.12 13.97 -6.15
CA LYS A 174 10.15 14.33 -7.16
C LYS A 174 9.82 13.76 -8.55
N PHE A 175 9.32 12.52 -8.58
CA PHE A 175 8.76 11.89 -9.76
C PHE A 175 7.25 11.89 -9.64
N ALA A 176 6.65 12.85 -10.31
CA ALA A 176 5.23 13.12 -10.26
C ALA A 176 4.76 13.61 -11.62
N VAL A 177 3.44 13.56 -11.82
CA VAL A 177 2.79 14.27 -12.92
C VAL A 177 2.01 15.45 -12.36
N GLU A 178 2.02 16.53 -13.11
CA GLU A 178 1.22 17.73 -12.81
C GLU A 178 -0.12 17.62 -13.52
N LYS A 179 -1.21 17.59 -12.75
CA LYS A 179 -2.58 17.54 -13.30
C LYS A 179 -3.46 18.52 -12.56
N ASN A 180 -4.02 19.49 -13.28
CA ASN A 180 -4.86 20.56 -12.71
C ASN A 180 -4.17 21.35 -11.58
N GLY A 181 -2.83 21.50 -11.65
CA GLY A 181 -2.03 22.17 -10.62
C GLY A 181 -1.80 21.36 -9.35
N GLU A 182 -2.14 20.07 -9.35
CA GLU A 182 -1.79 19.12 -8.30
C GLU A 182 -0.59 18.27 -8.74
N THR A 183 0.44 18.22 -7.90
CA THR A 183 1.56 17.28 -8.00
C THR A 183 1.09 15.89 -7.57
N ILE A 184 1.13 14.92 -8.47
CA ILE A 184 0.66 13.55 -8.24
C ILE A 184 1.86 12.59 -8.33
N PRO A 185 2.44 12.16 -7.21
CA PRO A 185 3.54 11.20 -7.24
C PRO A 185 3.04 9.82 -7.65
N TYR A 186 3.95 9.03 -8.19
CA TYR A 186 3.66 7.68 -8.62
C TYR A 186 4.73 6.67 -8.20
N THR A 187 4.40 5.39 -8.17
CA THR A 187 5.39 4.32 -7.95
C THR A 187 6.39 4.30 -9.10
N ILE A 188 7.67 4.43 -8.78
CA ILE A 188 8.75 4.66 -9.74
C ILE A 188 9.52 3.40 -10.14
N THR A 189 9.01 2.22 -9.80
CA THR A 189 9.60 0.93 -10.16
C THR A 189 8.50 -0.05 -10.59
N ASP A 190 8.90 -1.23 -11.07
CA ASP A 190 7.95 -2.31 -11.33
C ASP A 190 7.46 -2.98 -10.03
N THR A 191 6.45 -3.85 -10.17
CA THR A 191 5.87 -4.56 -9.03
C THR A 191 6.87 -5.47 -8.29
N ASN A 192 7.88 -6.00 -8.97
CA ASN A 192 8.87 -6.88 -8.35
C ASN A 192 9.93 -6.09 -7.56
N HIS A 193 10.16 -4.81 -7.88
CA HIS A 193 11.05 -3.89 -7.16
C HIS A 193 10.30 -2.96 -6.18
N THR A 194 9.01 -3.19 -5.97
CA THR A 194 8.19 -2.45 -5.00
C THR A 194 7.88 -3.33 -3.80
N SER A 195 8.08 -2.84 -2.58
CA SER A 195 7.56 -3.44 -1.34
C SER A 195 6.46 -2.59 -0.74
N SER A 196 5.75 -3.16 0.25
CA SER A 196 4.91 -2.39 1.17
C SER A 196 3.88 -1.43 0.59
N CYS A 197 3.47 -1.55 -0.68
CA CYS A 197 2.56 -0.62 -1.36
C CYS A 197 1.26 -0.31 -0.59
N CYS A 198 0.89 -1.15 0.39
CA CYS A 198 -0.20 -0.91 1.34
C CYS A 198 -0.04 0.40 2.10
N VAL A 199 1.19 0.83 2.40
CA VAL A 199 1.41 2.07 3.16
C VAL A 199 1.05 3.30 2.30
N GLU A 200 1.26 3.26 0.99
CA GLU A 200 0.79 4.29 0.06
C GLU A 200 -0.70 4.16 -0.23
N LEU A 201 -1.17 2.94 -0.54
CA LEU A 201 -2.56 2.62 -0.89
C LEU A 201 -3.55 3.01 0.21
N PHE A 202 -3.15 2.85 1.47
CA PHE A 202 -3.99 3.14 2.64
C PHE A 202 -3.64 4.46 3.33
N ASN A 203 -2.89 5.32 2.65
CA ASN A 203 -2.54 6.69 3.08
C ASN A 203 -1.73 6.80 4.37
N ILE A 204 -0.95 5.76 4.69
CA ILE A 204 0.02 5.79 5.80
C ILE A 204 1.22 6.66 5.40
N VAL A 205 1.70 6.53 4.15
CA VAL A 205 2.79 7.32 3.56
C VAL A 205 2.24 8.18 2.40
N GLY A 206 2.78 9.39 2.26
CA GLY A 206 2.39 10.35 1.22
C GLY A 206 0.99 10.93 1.41
N ARG A 207 0.61 11.19 2.67
CA ARG A 207 -0.71 11.71 3.05
C ARG A 207 -0.93 13.17 2.68
N GLU A 208 0.14 13.90 2.44
CA GLU A 208 0.17 15.28 1.95
C GLU A 208 -0.29 15.39 0.50
N PHE A 209 -0.19 14.29 -0.25
CA PHE A 209 -0.63 14.22 -1.64
C PHE A 209 -2.10 13.80 -1.68
N LYS A 210 -2.93 14.67 -2.26
CA LYS A 210 -4.36 14.42 -2.43
C LYS A 210 -4.65 13.25 -3.37
N VAL A 211 -3.79 13.07 -4.38
CA VAL A 211 -3.84 11.95 -5.33
C VAL A 211 -2.46 11.34 -5.45
N LYS A 212 -2.40 10.01 -5.58
CA LYS A 212 -1.19 9.23 -5.83
C LYS A 212 -1.48 8.13 -6.85
N TYR A 213 -0.51 7.75 -7.67
CA TYR A 213 -0.61 6.57 -8.53
C TYR A 213 0.28 5.45 -8.00
N VAL A 214 -0.33 4.42 -7.45
CA VAL A 214 0.40 3.35 -6.74
C VAL A 214 0.35 2.06 -7.53
N LYS A 215 1.51 1.44 -7.76
CA LYS A 215 1.61 0.06 -8.24
C LYS A 215 1.62 -0.93 -7.08
N PRO A 216 1.17 -2.17 -7.29
CA PRO A 216 1.27 -3.18 -6.25
C PRO A 216 2.70 -3.61 -6.01
N CYS A 217 3.00 -3.95 -4.76
CA CYS A 217 4.19 -4.68 -4.38
C CYS A 217 4.07 -6.17 -4.75
N LEU A 218 5.21 -6.87 -4.71
CA LEU A 218 5.26 -8.31 -4.97
C LEU A 218 4.29 -9.10 -4.07
N GLY A 219 4.15 -8.71 -2.79
CA GLY A 219 3.20 -9.34 -1.87
C GLY A 219 1.74 -9.22 -2.32
N ALA A 220 1.32 -8.04 -2.77
CA ALA A 220 -0.04 -7.82 -3.29
C ALA A 220 -0.31 -8.62 -4.57
N LYS A 221 0.71 -8.74 -5.45
CA LYS A 221 0.67 -9.58 -6.65
C LYS A 221 0.52 -11.07 -6.30
N ILE A 222 1.37 -11.61 -5.41
CA ILE A 222 1.32 -13.02 -5.00
C ILE A 222 -0.02 -13.38 -4.38
N MET A 223 -0.60 -12.47 -3.59
CA MET A 223 -1.92 -12.67 -2.98
C MET A 223 -3.08 -12.55 -3.96
N LYS A 224 -2.82 -12.14 -5.22
CA LYS A 224 -3.81 -11.81 -6.24
C LYS A 224 -4.79 -10.74 -5.74
N ALA A 225 -4.29 -9.81 -4.94
CA ALA A 225 -5.05 -8.66 -4.46
C ALA A 225 -5.12 -7.56 -5.52
N LEU A 226 -4.05 -7.40 -6.28
CA LEU A 226 -3.87 -6.38 -7.31
C LEU A 226 -3.09 -6.97 -8.50
N GLU A 227 -3.25 -6.36 -9.67
CA GLU A 227 -2.63 -6.78 -10.93
C GLU A 227 -1.22 -6.17 -11.06
N ALA A 228 -0.24 -7.00 -11.38
CA ALA A 228 1.15 -6.56 -11.52
C ALA A 228 1.29 -5.41 -12.52
N ASP A 229 2.12 -4.43 -12.20
CA ASP A 229 2.45 -3.26 -13.03
C ASP A 229 1.28 -2.36 -13.46
N ARG A 230 0.07 -2.62 -12.93
CA ARG A 230 -1.07 -1.73 -13.07
C ARG A 230 -1.01 -0.62 -12.02
N TYR A 231 -1.25 0.62 -12.44
CA TYR A 231 -1.41 1.73 -11.52
C TYR A 231 -2.84 1.78 -10.95
N TYR A 232 -2.90 2.12 -9.66
CA TYR A 232 -4.13 2.41 -8.95
C TYR A 232 -4.11 3.86 -8.49
N GLU A 233 -5.16 4.61 -8.81
CA GLU A 233 -5.35 5.96 -8.31
C GLU A 233 -5.80 5.89 -6.86
N VAL A 234 -5.04 6.49 -5.95
CA VAL A 234 -5.38 6.62 -4.53
C VAL A 234 -5.73 8.08 -4.29
N LYS A 235 -6.99 8.34 -3.96
CA LYS A 235 -7.50 9.70 -3.69
C LYS A 235 -7.83 9.88 -2.21
N SER A 236 -7.13 10.79 -1.54
CA SER A 236 -7.50 11.26 -0.20
C SER A 236 -8.85 11.98 -0.27
N VAL A 237 -9.72 11.67 0.69
CA VAL A 237 -11.01 12.38 0.85
C VAL A 237 -10.99 13.38 2.01
N LYS A 238 -9.87 13.45 2.74
CA LYS A 238 -9.60 14.42 3.80
C LYS A 238 -8.55 15.42 3.37
#